data_AF-A0A1B2HKQ3-F1
#
_entry.id   AF-A0A1B2HKQ3-F1
#
_cell.length_a   1.000
_cell.length_b   1.000
_cell.length_c   1.000
_cell.angle_alpha   90.00
_cell.angle_beta   90.00
_cell.angle_gamma   90.00
#
_symmetry.space_group_name_H-M   'P 1'
#
loop_
_entity.id
_entity.type
_entity.pdbx_description
1 polymer ?
#
loop_
_entity_poly.entity_id
_entity_poly.type
_entity_poly.pdbx_seq_one_letter_code
_entity_poly.pdbx_strand_id
1 'polypeptide(L)'
;MSVARKPEEPQSLEFTPSAVDEAAARAEVERLAEGLRHSVDEAVGHPLDNLINAWSDKWVADAEAEHATYLARVEAPLGAANTRLNELDVVRTLAARRVDETEQARSAAVATLDNDKPLLGGRPRATYLHVLALLFTAGADVAAFILVVNRMGGQTFVNAMLVVGLSVCVLYLAHTAGTLVHKKKYVLSALCLVVWLAVGLLVAWIRLITPSSVRTQGKLTLGTSQRVAENPDYAYAGAGMFLALYIGGGLAACIGAYLTHHEGRSSFVATVRANRRAADQLKQTEGTHGDARKVWQAQVAARDAAAKVLAQQVARRRALAEELKQYARVLFAQKARDPSVTDAILAQDHRPYDYTTNGSSGRPS
;
A
#
# COMPACT_ATOMS: atom_id res chain seq x y z
N MET A 1 18.55 8.57 8.21
CA MET A 1 18.59 7.45 7.25
C MET A 1 18.95 6.20 8.02
N SER A 2 17.95 5.38 8.37
CA SER A 2 18.18 4.10 9.05
C SER A 2 18.79 3.14 8.03
N VAL A 3 19.99 2.62 8.30
CA VAL A 3 20.60 1.59 7.47
C VAL A 3 19.71 0.36 7.57
N ALA A 4 18.92 0.10 6.52
CA ALA A 4 18.12 -1.09 6.41
C ALA A 4 19.06 -2.29 6.48
N ARG A 5 19.12 -2.93 7.66
CA ARG A 5 19.89 -4.15 7.88
C ARG A 5 19.40 -5.15 6.85
N LYS A 6 20.29 -5.60 5.96
CA LYS A 6 19.98 -6.62 4.95
C LYS A 6 19.31 -7.77 5.71
N PRO A 7 18.07 -8.18 5.36
CA PRO A 7 17.43 -9.28 6.05
C PRO A 7 18.38 -10.47 5.95
N GLU A 8 18.90 -10.93 7.08
CA GLU A 8 19.63 -12.19 7.13
C GLU A 8 18.71 -13.22 6.50
N GLU A 9 19.20 -13.89 5.45
CA GLU A 9 18.44 -14.97 4.85
C GLU A 9 18.09 -15.94 5.97
N PRO A 10 16.80 -16.27 6.15
CA PRO A 10 16.41 -17.15 7.22
C PRO A 10 17.17 -18.46 7.02
N GLN A 11 18.09 -18.77 7.94
CA GLN A 11 18.73 -20.09 7.97
C GLN A 11 17.62 -21.12 7.84
N SER A 12 17.74 -22.03 6.87
CA SER A 12 16.73 -23.05 6.63
C SER A 12 16.48 -23.79 7.95
N LEU A 13 15.31 -23.55 8.57
CA LEU A 13 14.88 -24.15 9.83
C LEU A 13 14.42 -25.59 9.59
N GLU A 14 15.20 -26.37 8.84
CA GLU A 14 14.94 -27.78 8.60
C GLU A 14 15.35 -28.57 9.85
N PHE A 15 14.45 -29.41 10.33
CA PHE A 15 14.73 -30.28 11.47
C PHE A 15 15.47 -31.53 10.99
N THR A 16 16.76 -31.58 11.29
CA THR A 16 17.64 -32.73 10.97
C THR A 16 18.14 -33.33 12.27
N PRO A 17 17.49 -34.39 12.80
CA PRO A 17 17.94 -35.03 14.03
C PRO A 17 19.26 -35.76 13.83
N SER A 18 20.02 -35.95 14.91
CA SER A 18 21.31 -36.63 14.87
C SER A 18 21.16 -38.06 14.34
N ALA A 19 22.07 -38.48 13.46
CA ALA A 19 22.08 -39.85 12.99
C ALA A 19 22.57 -40.80 14.09
N VAL A 20 21.97 -42.00 14.18
CA VAL A 20 22.51 -43.08 15.01
C VAL A 20 23.67 -43.71 14.26
N ASP A 21 24.79 -43.93 14.94
CA ASP A 21 25.92 -44.68 14.38
C ASP A 21 25.59 -46.18 14.38
N GLU A 22 24.94 -46.62 13.29
CA GLU A 22 24.51 -48.01 13.11
C GLU A 22 25.69 -48.99 13.14
N ALA A 23 26.86 -48.58 12.66
CA ALA A 23 28.05 -49.42 12.63
C ALA A 23 28.64 -49.62 14.03
N ALA A 24 28.73 -48.54 14.82
CA ALA A 24 29.16 -48.63 16.21
C ALA A 24 28.19 -49.47 17.05
N ALA A 25 26.88 -49.31 16.84
CA ALA A 25 25.88 -50.13 17.52
C ALA A 25 26.02 -51.63 17.20
N ARG A 26 26.23 -51.99 15.92
CA ARG A 26 26.48 -53.38 15.50
C ARG A 26 27.77 -53.94 16.10
N ALA A 27 28.86 -53.18 16.06
CA ALA A 27 30.13 -53.58 16.64
C ALA A 27 30.02 -53.83 18.16
N GLU A 28 29.24 -53.02 18.86
CA GLU A 28 28.99 -53.20 20.30
C GLU A 28 28.14 -54.45 20.59
N VAL A 29 27.10 -54.72 19.80
CA VAL A 29 26.33 -55.98 19.91
C VAL A 29 27.25 -57.19 19.71
N GLU A 30 28.12 -57.16 18.71
CA GLU A 30 29.06 -58.25 18.45
C GLU A 30 30.04 -58.46 19.61
N ARG A 31 30.59 -57.37 20.14
CA ARG A 31 31.47 -57.38 21.31
C ARG A 31 30.79 -57.99 22.54
N LEU A 32 29.54 -57.60 22.81
CA LEU A 32 28.76 -58.12 23.93
C LEU A 32 28.38 -59.59 23.74
N ALA A 33 27.99 -59.98 22.52
CA ALA A 33 27.68 -61.38 22.19
C ALA A 33 28.90 -62.31 22.32
N GLU A 34 30.13 -61.82 22.07
CA GLU A 34 31.35 -62.59 22.36
C GLU A 34 31.62 -62.72 23.86
N GLY A 35 31.45 -61.64 24.64
CA GLY A 35 31.65 -61.68 26.09
C GLY A 35 30.68 -62.60 26.83
N LEU A 36 29.47 -62.77 26.29
CA LEU A 36 28.40 -63.60 26.88
C LEU A 36 28.49 -65.09 26.53
N ARG A 37 29.51 -65.51 25.75
CA ARG A 37 29.62 -66.87 25.19
C ARG A 37 29.58 -68.01 26.21
N HIS A 38 30.04 -67.78 27.44
CA HIS A 38 30.13 -68.82 28.47
C HIS A 38 29.14 -68.64 29.64
N SER A 39 28.30 -67.61 29.58
CA SER A 39 27.43 -67.20 30.70
C SER A 39 25.95 -67.22 30.36
N VAL A 40 25.57 -67.50 29.11
CA VAL A 40 24.19 -67.54 28.66
C VAL A 40 23.74 -68.99 28.56
N ASP A 41 22.97 -69.43 29.56
CA ASP A 41 22.10 -70.60 29.43
C ASP A 41 21.02 -70.27 28.36
N GLU A 42 20.58 -71.25 27.58
CA GLU A 42 19.77 -71.07 26.35
C GLU A 42 18.44 -70.32 26.59
N ALA A 43 17.99 -70.25 27.84
CA ALA A 43 16.81 -69.47 28.26
C ALA A 43 17.07 -67.95 28.46
N VAL A 44 18.32 -67.48 28.38
CA VAL A 44 18.74 -66.15 28.84
C VAL A 44 19.08 -65.21 27.66
N GLY A 45 18.45 -65.35 26.49
CA GLY A 45 18.56 -64.36 25.41
C GLY A 45 18.04 -62.95 25.78
N HIS A 46 17.31 -62.84 26.89
CA HIS A 46 16.65 -61.62 27.35
C HIS A 46 17.54 -60.43 27.72
N PRO A 47 18.74 -60.55 28.35
CA PRO A 47 19.51 -59.39 28.79
C PRO A 47 20.04 -58.54 27.64
N LEU A 48 20.48 -59.14 26.53
CA LEU A 48 20.97 -58.38 25.37
C LEU A 48 19.81 -57.73 24.61
N ASP A 49 18.68 -58.41 24.45
CA ASP A 49 17.46 -57.82 23.87
C ASP A 49 16.96 -56.65 24.72
N ASN A 50 17.00 -56.77 26.05
CA ASN A 50 16.66 -55.68 26.99
C ASN A 50 17.64 -54.51 26.90
N LEU A 51 18.93 -54.78 26.71
CA LEU A 51 19.93 -53.72 26.52
C LEU A 51 19.72 -52.99 25.19
N ILE A 52 19.45 -53.72 24.10
CA ILE A 52 19.14 -53.13 22.79
C ILE A 52 17.85 -52.30 22.86
N ASN A 53 16.84 -52.76 23.60
CA ASN A 53 15.65 -51.97 23.90
C ASN A 53 16.00 -50.67 24.63
N ALA A 54 16.83 -50.75 25.68
CA ALA A 54 17.25 -49.56 26.43
C ALA A 54 18.04 -48.57 25.53
N TRP A 55 18.86 -49.06 24.59
CA TRP A 55 19.50 -48.21 23.59
C TRP A 55 18.50 -47.57 22.64
N SER A 56 17.52 -48.34 22.14
CA SER A 56 16.43 -47.83 21.30
C SER A 56 15.66 -46.72 22.00
N ASP A 57 15.32 -46.91 23.27
CA ASP A 57 14.56 -45.95 24.06
C ASP A 57 15.40 -44.68 24.29
N LYS A 58 16.69 -44.84 24.58
CA LYS A 58 17.63 -43.70 24.67
C LYS A 58 17.70 -42.94 23.34
N TRP A 59 17.90 -43.63 22.23
CA TRP A 59 17.94 -42.97 20.92
C TRP A 59 16.62 -42.25 20.66
N VAL A 60 15.46 -42.87 20.87
CA VAL A 60 14.16 -42.19 20.70
C VAL A 60 14.08 -40.94 21.58
N ALA A 61 14.43 -41.03 22.86
CA ALA A 61 14.43 -39.91 23.78
C ALA A 61 15.37 -38.77 23.31
N ASP A 62 16.55 -39.09 22.78
CA ASP A 62 17.49 -38.11 22.24
C ASP A 62 16.89 -37.36 21.03
N ALA A 63 16.20 -38.05 20.11
CA ALA A 63 15.49 -37.40 18.99
C ALA A 63 14.36 -36.50 19.47
N GLU A 64 13.59 -36.94 20.47
CA GLU A 64 12.51 -36.16 21.05
C GLU A 64 13.03 -34.91 21.75
N ALA A 65 14.16 -35.00 22.47
CA ALA A 65 14.82 -33.86 23.10
C ALA A 65 15.37 -32.85 22.06
N GLU A 66 15.95 -33.34 20.96
CA GLU A 66 16.37 -32.49 19.83
C GLU A 66 15.16 -31.79 19.18
N HIS A 67 14.06 -32.51 18.98
CA HIS A 67 12.83 -31.93 18.45
C HIS A 67 12.22 -30.89 19.39
N ALA A 68 12.22 -31.14 20.71
CA ALA A 68 11.78 -30.15 21.70
C ALA A 68 12.62 -28.87 21.65
N THR A 69 13.95 -29.02 21.50
CA THR A 69 14.87 -27.87 21.33
C THR A 69 14.63 -27.15 20.00
N TYR A 70 14.29 -27.87 18.93
CA TYR A 70 13.87 -27.30 17.67
C TYR A 70 12.57 -26.50 17.81
N LEU A 71 11.54 -27.05 18.45
CA LEU A 71 10.26 -26.37 18.67
C LEU A 71 10.45 -25.07 19.44
N ALA A 72 11.24 -25.08 20.53
CA ALA A 72 11.53 -23.88 21.30
C ALA A 72 12.16 -22.76 20.44
N ARG A 73 12.97 -23.10 19.43
CA ARG A 73 13.56 -22.13 18.49
C ARG A 73 12.57 -21.61 17.45
N VAL A 74 11.60 -22.42 17.01
CA VAL A 74 10.64 -22.06 15.96
C VAL A 74 9.40 -21.35 16.52
N GLU A 75 9.03 -21.59 17.78
CA GLU A 75 7.86 -20.99 18.41
C GLU A 75 7.91 -19.47 18.48
N ALA A 76 9.07 -18.89 18.82
CA ALA A 76 9.21 -17.44 18.89
C ALA A 76 9.01 -16.74 17.53
N PRO A 77 9.70 -17.14 16.43
CA PRO A 77 9.41 -16.64 15.09
C PRO A 77 7.97 -16.88 14.63
N LEU A 78 7.40 -18.04 14.90
CA LEU A 78 6.01 -18.36 14.55
C LEU A 78 5.03 -17.44 15.28
N GLY A 79 5.24 -17.21 16.58
CA GLY A 79 4.47 -16.29 17.39
C GLY A 79 4.59 -14.84 16.89
N ALA A 80 5.80 -14.39 16.54
CA ALA A 80 6.02 -13.08 15.95
C ALA A 80 5.31 -12.92 14.60
N ALA A 81 5.38 -13.93 13.73
CA ALA A 81 4.67 -13.93 12.45
C ALA A 81 3.14 -13.89 12.63
N ASN A 82 2.61 -14.63 13.62
CA ASN A 82 1.19 -14.64 13.94
C ASN A 82 0.72 -13.28 14.49
N THR A 83 1.47 -12.69 15.43
CA THR A 83 1.18 -11.34 15.94
C THR A 83 1.17 -10.32 14.82
N ARG A 84 2.17 -10.38 13.93
CA ARG A 84 2.25 -9.48 12.78
C ARG A 84 1.06 -9.64 11.82
N LEU A 85 0.62 -10.87 11.58
CA LEU A 85 -0.56 -11.15 10.77
C LEU A 85 -1.82 -10.52 11.40
N ASN A 86 -2.01 -10.71 12.71
CA ASN A 86 -3.15 -10.14 13.45
C ASN A 86 -3.15 -8.60 13.42
N GLU A 87 -1.99 -7.96 13.56
CA GLU A 87 -1.87 -6.50 13.42
C GLU A 87 -2.31 -6.03 12.02
N LEU A 88 -1.87 -6.74 10.98
CA LEU A 88 -2.22 -6.42 9.59
C LEU A 88 -3.71 -6.66 9.29
N ASP A 89 -4.34 -7.64 9.93
CA ASP A 89 -5.79 -7.88 9.83
C ASP A 89 -6.61 -6.70 10.37
N VAL A 90 -6.18 -6.10 11.49
CA VAL A 90 -6.81 -4.89 12.03
C VAL A 90 -6.66 -3.73 11.05
N VAL A 91 -5.45 -3.50 10.53
CA VAL A 91 -5.19 -2.42 9.55
C VAL A 91 -6.00 -2.64 8.27
N ARG A 92 -6.10 -3.87 7.78
CA ARG A 92 -6.90 -4.25 6.61
C ARG A 92 -8.37 -3.95 6.82
N THR A 93 -8.91 -4.31 7.99
CA THR A 93 -10.32 -4.04 8.35
C THR A 93 -10.61 -2.55 8.39
N LEU A 94 -9.72 -1.75 8.97
CA LEU A 94 -9.84 -0.29 8.99
C LEU A 94 -9.74 0.32 7.59
N ALA A 95 -8.82 -0.18 6.75
CA ALA A 95 -8.69 0.27 5.37
C ALA A 95 -9.94 -0.04 4.53
N ALA A 96 -10.51 -1.25 4.68
CA ALA A 96 -11.76 -1.63 4.02
C ALA A 96 -12.92 -0.73 4.45
N ARG A 97 -13.10 -0.52 5.76
CA ARG A 97 -14.12 0.40 6.28
C ARG A 97 -13.96 1.81 5.72
N ARG A 98 -12.71 2.31 5.57
CA ARG A 98 -12.45 3.63 5.00
C ARG A 98 -12.88 3.72 3.53
N VAL A 99 -12.69 2.65 2.75
CA VAL A 99 -13.18 2.57 1.37
C VAL A 99 -14.70 2.69 1.36
N ASP A 100 -15.41 1.91 2.18
CA ASP A 100 -16.86 1.95 2.29
C ASP A 100 -17.38 3.34 2.69
N GLU A 101 -16.75 3.99 3.68
CA GLU A 101 -17.08 5.36 4.11
C GLU A 101 -16.88 6.36 2.97
N THR A 102 -15.79 6.25 2.20
CA THR A 102 -15.55 7.14 1.05
C THR A 102 -16.43 6.85 -0.15
N GLU A 103 -16.90 5.61 -0.31
CA GLU A 103 -17.87 5.21 -1.32
C GLU A 103 -19.26 5.75 -0.99
N GLN A 104 -19.68 5.70 0.28
CA GLN A 104 -20.90 6.34 0.76
C GLN A 104 -20.84 7.86 0.55
N ALA A 105 -19.72 8.51 0.92
CA ALA A 105 -19.53 9.94 0.71
C ALA A 105 -19.56 10.32 -0.78
N ARG A 106 -18.96 9.49 -1.66
CA ARG A 106 -19.05 9.65 -3.11
C ARG A 106 -20.48 9.52 -3.59
N SER A 107 -21.23 8.51 -3.14
CA SER A 107 -22.61 8.27 -3.54
C SER A 107 -23.53 9.41 -3.10
N ALA A 108 -23.33 9.93 -1.88
CA ALA A 108 -24.01 11.13 -1.40
C ALA A 108 -23.68 12.36 -2.26
N ALA A 109 -22.41 12.54 -2.65
CA ALA A 109 -22.01 13.63 -3.55
C ALA A 109 -22.58 13.49 -4.97
N VAL A 110 -22.80 12.25 -5.46
CA VAL A 110 -23.50 12.01 -6.73
C VAL A 110 -24.98 12.37 -6.59
N ALA A 111 -25.62 11.97 -5.50
CA ALA A 111 -27.03 12.29 -5.26
C ALA A 111 -27.29 13.81 -5.16
N THR A 112 -26.35 14.58 -4.58
CA THR A 112 -26.45 16.05 -4.59
C THR A 112 -26.27 16.62 -5.98
N LEU A 113 -25.37 16.07 -6.79
CA LEU A 113 -25.18 16.45 -8.20
C LEU A 113 -26.37 16.09 -9.11
N ASP A 114 -27.07 15.00 -8.86
CA ASP A 114 -28.24 14.56 -9.64
C ASP A 114 -29.45 15.49 -9.47
N ASN A 115 -29.52 16.23 -8.37
CA ASN A 115 -30.48 17.33 -8.24
C ASN A 115 -30.11 18.51 -9.15
N ASP A 116 -28.84 18.60 -9.57
CA ASP A 116 -28.27 19.63 -10.45
C ASP A 116 -27.90 19.06 -11.85
N LYS A 117 -28.83 18.27 -12.42
CA LYS A 117 -28.75 17.54 -13.72
C LYS A 117 -27.98 18.19 -14.89
N PRO A 118 -27.97 19.50 -15.15
CA PRO A 118 -27.18 20.05 -16.27
C PRO A 118 -25.65 19.93 -16.14
N LEU A 119 -25.10 19.50 -14.99
CA LEU A 119 -23.65 19.61 -14.70
C LEU A 119 -22.83 18.31 -14.85
N LEU A 120 -23.44 17.17 -15.18
CA LEU A 120 -22.76 15.88 -15.29
C LEU A 120 -21.90 15.73 -16.58
N GLY A 121 -22.05 16.64 -17.54
CA GLY A 121 -21.33 16.66 -18.82
C GLY A 121 -19.87 17.13 -18.74
N GLY A 122 -19.04 16.52 -17.89
CA GLY A 122 -17.58 16.71 -17.91
C GLY A 122 -17.08 18.16 -17.69
N ARG A 123 -15.82 18.47 -18.03
CA ARG A 123 -15.38 19.87 -18.16
C ARG A 123 -16.00 20.38 -19.47
N PRO A 124 -17.00 21.26 -19.45
CA PRO A 124 -17.58 21.72 -20.69
C PRO A 124 -16.48 22.43 -21.48
N ARG A 125 -16.35 22.15 -22.78
CA ARG A 125 -15.43 22.88 -23.68
C ARG A 125 -15.62 24.41 -23.55
N ALA A 126 -16.81 24.83 -23.12
CA ALA A 126 -17.14 26.19 -22.73
C ALA A 126 -16.19 26.80 -21.68
N THR A 127 -15.62 26.03 -20.73
CA THR A 127 -14.65 26.59 -19.77
C THR A 127 -13.37 27.04 -20.47
N TYR A 128 -12.89 26.28 -21.46
CA TYR A 128 -11.70 26.67 -22.24
C TYR A 128 -11.99 27.86 -23.14
N LEU A 129 -13.15 27.89 -23.80
CA LEU A 129 -13.59 29.05 -24.58
C LEU A 129 -13.75 30.30 -23.70
N HIS A 130 -14.23 30.14 -22.47
CA HIS A 130 -14.39 31.22 -21.52
C HIS A 130 -13.04 31.79 -21.06
N VAL A 131 -12.06 30.93 -20.74
CA VAL A 131 -10.69 31.37 -20.41
C VAL A 131 -10.05 32.11 -21.59
N LEU A 132 -10.24 31.60 -22.81
CA LEU A 132 -9.74 32.23 -24.02
C LEU A 132 -10.38 33.59 -24.28
N ALA A 133 -11.70 33.71 -24.07
CA ALA A 133 -12.41 34.99 -24.13
C ALA A 133 -11.90 35.99 -23.08
N LEU A 134 -11.67 35.55 -21.84
CA LEU A 134 -11.07 36.39 -20.79
C LEU A 134 -9.68 36.89 -21.18
N LEU A 135 -8.87 36.03 -21.80
CA LEU A 135 -7.53 36.40 -22.28
C LEU A 135 -7.58 37.49 -23.35
N PHE A 136 -8.50 37.38 -24.32
CA PHE A 136 -8.71 38.43 -25.32
C PHE A 136 -9.22 39.73 -24.71
N THR A 137 -10.14 39.65 -23.76
CA THR A 137 -10.70 40.85 -23.14
C THR A 137 -9.68 41.57 -22.27
N ALA A 138 -8.86 40.82 -21.51
CA ALA A 138 -7.74 41.38 -20.77
C ALA A 138 -6.71 42.05 -21.70
N GLY A 139 -6.43 41.46 -22.86
CA GLY A 139 -5.56 42.07 -23.87
C GLY A 139 -6.14 43.39 -24.43
N ALA A 140 -7.45 43.44 -24.68
CA ALA A 140 -8.14 44.64 -25.14
C ALA A 140 -8.12 45.75 -24.07
N ASP A 141 -8.32 45.40 -22.80
CA ASP A 141 -8.25 46.34 -21.67
C ASP A 141 -6.84 46.93 -21.54
N VAL A 142 -5.80 46.09 -21.55
CA VAL A 142 -4.40 46.56 -21.48
C VAL A 142 -4.09 47.54 -22.62
N ALA A 143 -4.48 47.21 -23.85
CA ALA A 143 -4.30 48.10 -24.99
C ALA A 143 -5.04 49.44 -24.81
N ALA A 144 -6.28 49.39 -24.31
CA ALA A 144 -7.09 50.58 -24.07
C ALA A 144 -6.51 51.47 -22.97
N PHE A 145 -5.95 50.87 -21.92
CA PHE A 145 -5.35 51.58 -20.80
C PHE A 145 -3.96 52.16 -21.13
N ILE A 146 -3.14 51.46 -21.92
CA ILE A 146 -1.83 51.99 -22.39
C ILE A 146 -2.02 53.34 -23.11
N LEU A 147 -3.08 53.47 -23.91
CA LEU A 147 -3.41 54.74 -24.60
C LEU A 147 -3.71 55.88 -23.63
N VAL A 148 -4.41 55.60 -22.52
CA VAL A 148 -4.75 56.59 -21.49
C VAL A 148 -3.50 56.98 -20.70
N VAL A 149 -2.70 56.01 -20.25
CA VAL A 149 -1.59 56.29 -19.34
C VAL A 149 -0.38 56.89 -20.05
N ASN A 150 -0.13 56.54 -21.32
CA ASN A 150 0.87 57.25 -22.15
C ASN A 150 0.58 58.76 -22.27
N ARG A 151 -0.64 59.21 -21.97
CA ARG A 151 -1.01 60.63 -21.97
C ARG A 151 -0.58 61.38 -20.70
N MET A 152 -0.28 60.69 -19.60
CA MET A 152 0.14 61.32 -18.32
C MET A 152 1.62 61.71 -18.27
N GLY A 153 2.40 61.50 -19.34
CA GLY A 153 3.78 61.99 -19.44
C GLY A 153 4.81 61.30 -18.52
N GLY A 154 4.44 60.18 -17.89
CA GLY A 154 5.32 59.42 -17.00
C GLY A 154 6.26 58.43 -17.72
N GLN A 155 7.17 57.82 -16.95
CA GLN A 155 8.00 56.71 -17.43
C GLN A 155 7.11 55.56 -17.94
N THR A 156 7.37 55.08 -19.16
CA THR A 156 6.61 54.01 -19.83
C THR A 156 6.45 52.76 -18.98
N PHE A 157 7.44 52.42 -18.17
CA PHE A 157 7.39 51.28 -17.26
C PHE A 157 6.37 51.44 -16.13
N VAL A 158 6.39 52.58 -15.43
CA VAL A 158 5.43 52.88 -14.34
C VAL A 158 4.00 52.86 -14.87
N ASN A 159 3.82 53.43 -16.06
CA ASN A 159 2.54 53.46 -16.74
C ASN A 159 2.03 52.05 -17.05
N ALA A 160 2.87 51.21 -17.66
CA ALA A 160 2.52 49.82 -17.95
C ALA A 160 2.18 49.03 -16.68
N MET A 161 2.93 49.21 -15.59
CA MET A 161 2.67 48.54 -14.32
C MET A 161 1.32 48.96 -13.72
N LEU A 162 0.99 50.25 -13.78
CA LEU A 162 -0.29 50.79 -13.30
C LEU A 162 -1.47 50.24 -14.12
N VAL A 163 -1.33 50.15 -15.44
CA VAL A 163 -2.34 49.57 -16.34
C VAL A 163 -2.59 48.09 -16.01
N VAL A 164 -1.53 47.30 -15.89
CA VAL A 164 -1.64 45.87 -15.58
C VAL A 164 -2.26 45.69 -14.21
N GLY A 165 -1.79 46.43 -13.20
CA GLY A 165 -2.34 46.38 -11.85
C GLY A 165 -3.83 46.72 -11.79
N LEU A 166 -4.25 47.79 -12.48
CA LEU A 166 -5.65 48.19 -12.55
C LEU A 166 -6.52 47.14 -13.25
N SER A 167 -6.04 46.59 -14.38
CA SER A 167 -6.75 45.55 -15.12
C SER A 167 -6.95 44.29 -14.27
N VAL A 168 -5.92 43.86 -13.54
CA VAL A 168 -6.00 42.74 -12.59
C VAL A 168 -7.02 43.03 -11.48
N CYS A 169 -6.98 44.22 -10.87
CA CYS A 169 -7.92 44.59 -9.82
C CYS A 169 -9.39 44.60 -10.31
N VAL A 170 -9.64 45.14 -11.51
CA VAL A 170 -10.97 45.19 -12.11
C VAL A 170 -11.50 43.78 -12.40
N LEU A 171 -10.68 42.93 -13.03
CA LEU A 171 -11.05 41.54 -13.32
C LEU A 171 -11.27 40.75 -12.03
N TYR A 172 -10.44 41.00 -11.00
CA TYR A 172 -10.60 40.39 -9.69
C TYR A 172 -11.92 40.81 -9.01
N LEU A 173 -12.28 42.08 -9.05
CA LEU A 173 -13.56 42.58 -8.52
C LEU A 173 -14.75 41.93 -9.22
N ALA A 174 -14.73 41.87 -10.56
CA ALA A 174 -15.79 41.25 -11.36
C ALA A 174 -15.90 39.74 -11.10
N HIS A 175 -14.76 39.04 -11.01
CA HIS A 175 -14.70 37.63 -10.64
C HIS A 175 -15.28 37.41 -9.24
N THR A 176 -14.85 38.22 -8.26
CA THR A 176 -15.29 38.12 -6.87
C THR A 176 -16.80 38.35 -6.75
N ALA A 177 -17.35 39.33 -7.45
CA ALA A 177 -18.79 39.55 -7.53
C ALA A 177 -19.52 38.27 -7.99
N GLY A 178 -19.09 37.66 -9.10
CA GLY A 178 -19.68 36.41 -9.59
C GLY A 178 -19.64 35.28 -8.56
N THR A 179 -18.53 35.12 -7.84
CA THR A 179 -18.43 34.12 -6.76
C THR A 179 -19.36 34.42 -5.57
N LEU A 180 -19.61 35.69 -5.26
CA LEU A 180 -20.46 36.11 -4.16
C LEU A 180 -21.95 35.97 -4.49
N VAL A 181 -22.35 36.23 -5.74
CA VAL A 181 -23.71 35.93 -6.24
C VAL A 181 -23.99 34.45 -6.07
N HIS A 182 -23.06 33.59 -6.48
CA HIS A 182 -23.21 32.14 -6.33
C HIS A 182 -23.41 31.74 -4.86
N LYS A 183 -22.63 32.32 -3.95
CA LYS A 183 -22.75 32.10 -2.50
C LYS A 183 -23.96 32.77 -1.84
N LYS A 184 -24.89 33.32 -2.63
CA LYS A 184 -26.08 34.07 -2.16
C LYS A 184 -25.74 35.25 -1.23
N LYS A 185 -24.52 35.81 -1.35
CA LYS A 185 -24.06 36.99 -0.60
C LYS A 185 -24.33 38.26 -1.39
N TYR A 186 -25.61 38.52 -1.66
CA TYR A 186 -26.04 39.56 -2.60
C TYR A 186 -25.54 40.96 -2.23
N VAL A 187 -25.51 41.32 -0.95
CA VAL A 187 -25.05 42.64 -0.49
C VAL A 187 -23.58 42.88 -0.80
N LEU A 188 -22.71 41.90 -0.47
CA LEU A 188 -21.28 42.03 -0.73
C LEU A 188 -20.98 41.99 -2.24
N SER A 189 -21.72 41.18 -2.99
CA SER A 189 -21.64 41.17 -4.45
C SER A 189 -22.04 42.52 -5.06
N ALA A 190 -23.13 43.12 -4.57
CA ALA A 190 -23.58 44.43 -5.04
C ALA A 190 -22.52 45.50 -4.74
N LEU A 191 -21.90 45.48 -3.56
CA LEU A 191 -20.80 46.37 -3.21
C LEU A 191 -19.61 46.22 -4.18
N CYS A 192 -19.18 44.99 -4.47
CA CYS A 192 -18.11 44.75 -5.45
C CYS A 192 -18.48 45.25 -6.86
N LEU A 193 -19.72 45.04 -7.31
CA LEU A 193 -20.19 45.51 -8.61
C LEU A 193 -20.27 47.04 -8.68
N VAL A 194 -20.68 47.71 -7.60
CA VAL A 194 -20.72 49.18 -7.53
C VAL A 194 -19.30 49.75 -7.60
N VAL A 195 -18.35 49.20 -6.84
CA VAL A 195 -16.94 49.63 -6.88
C VAL A 195 -16.34 49.38 -8.27
N TRP A 196 -16.59 48.21 -8.85
CA TRP A 196 -16.18 47.88 -10.21
C TRP A 196 -16.75 48.88 -11.22
N LEU A 197 -18.07 49.09 -11.23
CA LEU A 197 -18.72 50.01 -12.16
C LEU A 197 -18.22 51.46 -12.01
N ALA A 198 -17.99 51.91 -10.77
CA ALA A 198 -17.46 53.24 -10.48
C ALA A 198 -16.05 53.43 -11.07
N VAL A 199 -15.17 52.42 -10.98
CA VAL A 199 -13.83 52.46 -11.60
C VAL A 199 -13.95 52.56 -13.12
N GLY A 200 -14.81 51.75 -13.75
CA GLY A 200 -15.02 51.79 -15.20
C GLY A 200 -15.56 53.13 -15.69
N LEU A 201 -16.56 53.68 -15.00
CA LEU A 201 -17.15 54.98 -15.31
C LEU A 201 -16.13 56.12 -15.13
N LEU A 202 -15.29 56.07 -14.08
CA LEU A 202 -14.25 57.06 -13.86
C LEU A 202 -13.22 57.06 -15.00
N VAL A 203 -12.78 55.89 -15.46
CA VAL A 203 -11.84 55.78 -16.58
C VAL A 203 -12.47 56.26 -17.89
N ALA A 204 -13.73 55.88 -18.15
CA ALA A 204 -14.47 56.33 -19.32
C ALA A 204 -14.67 57.86 -19.31
N TRP A 205 -14.96 58.43 -18.14
CA TRP A 205 -15.08 59.88 -17.94
C TRP A 205 -13.76 60.60 -18.22
N ILE A 206 -12.65 60.13 -17.64
CA ILE A 206 -11.31 60.68 -17.91
C ILE A 206 -11.02 60.66 -19.42
N ARG A 207 -11.37 59.58 -20.11
CA ARG A 207 -11.19 59.44 -21.56
C ARG A 207 -12.07 60.41 -22.37
N LEU A 208 -13.27 60.72 -21.89
CA LEU A 208 -14.19 61.67 -22.51
C LEU A 208 -13.65 63.11 -22.43
N ILE A 209 -13.12 63.51 -21.27
CA ILE A 209 -12.62 64.88 -21.06
C ILE A 209 -11.18 65.10 -21.58
N THR A 210 -10.45 64.03 -21.91
CA THR A 210 -9.09 64.10 -22.47
C THR A 210 -9.08 63.65 -23.93
N PRO A 211 -9.49 64.52 -24.88
CA PRO A 211 -9.56 64.17 -26.29
C PRO A 211 -8.22 63.62 -26.79
N SER A 212 -8.26 62.46 -27.45
CA SER A 212 -7.06 61.80 -27.93
C SER A 212 -6.52 62.58 -29.11
N SER A 213 -5.35 63.20 -28.95
CA SER A 213 -4.57 63.69 -30.08
C SER A 213 -4.11 62.43 -30.82
N VAL A 214 -4.85 62.00 -31.85
CA VAL A 214 -4.52 60.82 -32.66
C VAL A 214 -3.19 61.11 -33.35
N ARG A 215 -2.10 60.73 -32.68
CA ARG A 215 -0.80 60.64 -33.34
C ARG A 215 -0.85 59.35 -34.12
N THR A 216 -1.18 59.47 -35.41
CA THR A 216 -1.21 58.35 -36.36
C THR A 216 0.19 57.75 -36.47
N GLN A 217 0.59 56.93 -35.49
CA GLN A 217 1.77 56.07 -35.59
C GLN A 217 1.40 54.90 -36.50
N GLY A 218 1.38 55.16 -37.81
CA GLY A 218 0.93 54.15 -38.77
C GLY A 218 0.72 54.63 -40.19
N LYS A 219 1.46 55.65 -40.65
CA LYS A 219 1.72 55.81 -42.08
C LYS A 219 3.21 56.12 -42.24
N LEU A 220 3.91 55.19 -42.88
CA LEU A 220 5.25 55.36 -43.45
C LEU A 220 5.17 56.40 -44.60
N THR A 221 4.85 57.65 -44.27
CA THR A 221 4.85 58.76 -45.22
C THR A 221 5.85 59.79 -44.72
N LEU A 222 7.05 59.76 -45.29
CA LEU A 222 8.03 60.83 -45.15
C LEU A 222 7.44 62.09 -45.80
N GLY A 223 7.07 63.07 -44.99
CA GLY A 223 6.64 64.37 -45.46
C GLY A 223 5.31 64.81 -44.86
N THR A 224 5.40 65.83 -44.02
CA THR A 224 4.28 66.64 -43.50
C THR A 224 3.45 65.99 -42.39
N SER A 225 3.79 66.36 -41.14
CA SER A 225 3.00 66.12 -39.94
C SER A 225 1.69 66.92 -39.99
N GLN A 226 0.70 66.45 -40.75
CA GLN A 226 -0.60 67.09 -40.81
C GLN A 226 -1.34 66.81 -39.50
N ARG A 227 -1.47 67.84 -38.64
CA ARG A 227 -2.38 67.79 -37.48
C ARG A 227 -3.80 67.70 -38.03
N VAL A 228 -4.36 66.50 -38.04
CA VAL A 228 -5.78 66.30 -38.31
C VAL A 228 -6.56 67.05 -37.23
N ALA A 229 -7.52 67.89 -37.63
CA ALA A 229 -8.35 68.66 -36.71
C ALA A 229 -8.99 67.72 -35.68
N GLU A 230 -8.93 68.10 -34.39
CA GLU A 230 -9.55 67.34 -33.31
C GLU A 230 -11.07 67.34 -33.51
N ASN A 231 -11.60 66.26 -34.08
CA ASN A 231 -13.04 66.02 -34.13
C ASN A 231 -13.50 65.46 -32.79
N PRO A 232 -14.33 66.19 -32.02
CA PRO A 232 -14.83 65.74 -30.72
C PRO A 232 -15.60 64.41 -30.80
N ASP A 233 -16.15 64.08 -31.98
CA ASP A 233 -16.86 62.82 -32.23
C ASP A 233 -16.02 61.56 -31.96
N TYR A 234 -14.70 61.62 -32.17
CA TYR A 234 -13.81 60.48 -31.88
C TYR A 234 -13.62 60.23 -30.38
N ALA A 235 -13.74 61.27 -29.54
CA ALA A 235 -13.64 61.12 -28.09
C ALA A 235 -14.85 60.36 -27.52
N TYR A 236 -16.06 60.69 -27.99
CA TYR A 236 -17.28 59.98 -27.62
C TYR A 236 -17.26 58.51 -28.09
N ALA A 237 -16.86 58.27 -29.34
CA ALA A 237 -16.74 56.91 -29.88
C ALA A 237 -15.72 56.07 -29.11
N GLY A 238 -14.56 56.64 -28.77
CA GLY A 238 -13.50 55.96 -28.02
C GLY A 238 -13.89 55.65 -26.57
N ALA A 239 -14.54 56.59 -25.88
CA ALA A 239 -15.06 56.38 -24.53
C ALA A 239 -16.19 55.33 -24.51
N GLY A 240 -17.10 55.38 -25.48
CA GLY A 240 -18.19 54.41 -25.64
C GLY A 240 -17.67 52.99 -25.92
N MET A 241 -16.71 52.84 -26.84
CA MET A 241 -16.10 51.53 -27.14
C MET A 241 -15.36 50.95 -25.94
N PHE A 242 -14.62 51.79 -25.19
CA PHE A 242 -13.98 51.37 -23.95
C PHE A 242 -15.00 50.88 -22.92
N LEU A 243 -16.06 51.66 -22.68
CA LEU A 243 -17.09 51.29 -21.72
C LEU A 243 -17.79 49.98 -22.11
N ALA A 244 -18.06 49.78 -23.40
CA ALA A 244 -18.66 48.55 -23.92
C ALA A 244 -17.75 47.33 -23.68
N LEU A 245 -16.44 47.44 -23.98
CA LEU A 245 -15.47 46.37 -23.73
C LEU A 245 -15.31 46.08 -22.24
N TYR A 246 -15.22 47.13 -21.42
CA TYR A 246 -15.11 47.04 -19.96
C TYR A 246 -16.30 46.28 -19.37
N ILE A 247 -17.53 46.67 -19.74
CA ILE A 247 -18.75 46.03 -19.26
C ILE A 247 -18.82 44.59 -19.77
N GLY A 248 -18.52 44.36 -21.05
CA GLY A 248 -18.53 43.01 -21.65
C GLY A 248 -17.55 42.06 -20.95
N GLY A 249 -16.31 42.50 -20.72
CA GLY A 249 -15.28 41.71 -20.05
C GLY A 249 -15.58 41.43 -18.59
N GLY A 250 -16.06 42.44 -17.85
CA GLY A 250 -16.48 42.25 -16.46
C GLY A 250 -17.69 41.32 -16.32
N LEU A 251 -18.70 41.45 -17.19
CA LEU A 251 -19.85 40.54 -17.21
C LEU A 251 -19.43 39.12 -17.56
N ALA A 252 -18.57 38.95 -18.57
CA ALA A 252 -18.02 37.64 -18.91
C ALA A 252 -17.28 37.02 -17.72
N ALA A 253 -16.40 37.78 -17.04
CA ALA A 253 -15.69 37.32 -15.84
C ALA A 253 -16.64 36.95 -14.69
N CYS A 254 -17.69 37.74 -14.47
CA CYS A 254 -18.70 37.52 -13.44
C CYS A 254 -19.51 36.24 -13.72
N ILE A 255 -20.06 36.09 -14.94
CA ILE A 255 -20.80 34.89 -15.38
C ILE A 255 -19.88 33.67 -15.34
N GLY A 256 -18.64 33.82 -15.79
CA GLY A 256 -17.62 32.80 -15.72
C GLY A 256 -17.35 32.32 -14.30
N ALA A 257 -17.14 33.24 -13.37
CA ALA A 257 -16.94 32.94 -11.96
C ALA A 257 -18.16 32.23 -11.35
N TYR A 258 -19.37 32.71 -11.67
CA TYR A 258 -20.64 32.13 -11.22
C TYR A 258 -20.83 30.68 -11.71
N LEU A 259 -20.54 30.41 -12.99
CA LEU A 259 -20.70 29.08 -13.58
C LEU A 259 -19.57 28.10 -13.19
N THR A 260 -18.38 28.62 -12.88
CA THR A 260 -17.22 27.79 -12.53
C THR A 260 -17.16 27.40 -11.06
N HIS A 261 -17.71 28.23 -10.17
CA HIS A 261 -17.80 27.92 -8.75
C HIS A 261 -19.07 27.11 -8.49
N HIS A 262 -19.00 25.78 -8.65
CA HIS A 262 -20.05 24.89 -8.15
C HIS A 262 -19.51 24.06 -6.98
N GLU A 263 -19.99 24.32 -5.77
CA GLU A 263 -19.54 23.64 -4.55
C GLU A 263 -19.75 22.11 -4.63
N GLY A 264 -20.80 21.66 -5.32
CA GLY A 264 -21.05 20.23 -5.58
C GLY A 264 -19.97 19.56 -6.43
N ARG A 265 -19.37 20.29 -7.40
CA ARG A 265 -18.36 19.71 -8.28
C ARG A 265 -17.03 19.54 -7.58
N SER A 266 -16.60 20.56 -6.82
CA SER A 266 -15.33 20.49 -6.08
C SER A 266 -15.39 19.43 -4.98
N SER A 267 -16.49 19.33 -4.25
CA SER A 267 -16.73 18.29 -3.25
C SER A 267 -16.78 16.89 -3.88
N PHE A 268 -17.46 16.70 -5.01
CA PHE A 268 -17.44 15.43 -5.74
C PHE A 268 -16.05 15.03 -6.23
N VAL A 269 -15.29 15.96 -6.82
CA VAL A 269 -13.91 15.66 -7.24
C VAL A 269 -13.03 15.31 -6.04
N ALA A 270 -13.23 15.99 -4.90
CA ALA A 270 -12.52 15.68 -3.66
C ALA A 270 -12.88 14.28 -3.13
N THR A 271 -14.16 13.92 -3.08
CA THR A 271 -14.61 12.59 -2.62
C THR A 271 -14.17 11.46 -3.55
N VAL A 272 -14.22 11.65 -4.87
CA VAL A 272 -13.70 10.68 -5.84
C VAL A 272 -12.19 10.47 -5.66
N ARG A 273 -11.42 11.55 -5.44
CA ARG A 273 -9.98 11.44 -5.16
C ARG A 273 -9.72 10.74 -3.83
N ALA A 274 -10.51 11.04 -2.80
CA ALA A 274 -10.41 10.38 -1.49
C ALA A 274 -10.71 8.87 -1.61
N ASN A 275 -11.76 8.49 -2.32
CA ASN A 275 -12.11 7.09 -2.57
C ASN A 275 -11.02 6.34 -3.33
N ARG A 276 -10.45 6.94 -4.38
CA ARG A 276 -9.31 6.34 -5.11
C ARG A 276 -8.11 6.12 -4.18
N ARG A 277 -7.76 7.12 -3.38
CA ARG A 277 -6.65 7.00 -2.41
C ARG A 277 -6.93 5.91 -1.36
N ALA A 278 -8.16 5.80 -0.87
CA ALA A 278 -8.54 4.75 0.08
C ALA A 278 -8.44 3.35 -0.57
N ALA A 279 -8.91 3.19 -1.82
CA ALA A 279 -8.79 1.94 -2.55
C ALA A 279 -7.33 1.55 -2.84
N ASP A 280 -6.49 2.52 -3.22
CA ASP A 280 -5.05 2.31 -3.42
C ASP A 280 -4.36 1.87 -2.13
N GLN A 281 -4.73 2.49 -0.99
CA GLN A 281 -4.23 2.10 0.34
C GLN A 281 -4.65 0.67 0.70
N LEU A 282 -5.92 0.32 0.50
CA LEU A 282 -6.42 -1.04 0.76
C LEU A 282 -5.64 -2.07 -0.06
N LYS A 283 -5.42 -1.82 -1.36
CA LYS A 283 -4.64 -2.71 -2.23
C LYS A 283 -3.21 -2.92 -1.72
N GLN A 284 -2.54 -1.86 -1.25
CA GLN A 284 -1.20 -1.97 -0.65
C GLN A 284 -1.23 -2.81 0.63
N THR A 285 -2.22 -2.60 1.50
CA THR A 285 -2.41 -3.38 2.73
C THR A 285 -2.72 -4.85 2.44
N GLU A 286 -3.49 -5.16 1.40
CA GLU A 286 -3.75 -6.55 1.01
C GLU A 286 -2.48 -7.26 0.50
N GLY A 287 -1.61 -6.55 -0.23
CA GLY A 287 -0.31 -7.07 -0.63
C GLY A 287 0.57 -7.44 0.56
N THR A 288 0.74 -6.51 1.51
CA THR A 288 1.57 -6.74 2.71
C THR A 288 0.98 -7.81 3.62
N HIS A 289 -0.34 -7.86 3.77
CA HIS A 289 -1.04 -8.92 4.50
C HIS A 289 -0.84 -10.29 3.82
N GLY A 290 -0.95 -10.36 2.49
CA GLY A 290 -0.72 -11.58 1.72
C GLY A 290 0.70 -12.13 1.90
N ASP A 291 1.71 -11.26 1.91
CA ASP A 291 3.10 -11.66 2.13
C ASP A 291 3.34 -12.13 3.57
N ALA A 292 2.80 -11.44 4.58
CA ALA A 292 2.87 -11.88 5.97
C ALA A 292 2.21 -13.25 6.18
N ARG A 293 1.07 -13.49 5.53
CA ARG A 293 0.38 -14.79 5.57
C ARG A 293 1.23 -15.92 5.00
N LYS A 294 1.94 -15.70 3.89
CA LYS A 294 2.86 -16.70 3.30
C LYS A 294 3.99 -17.05 4.27
N VAL A 295 4.58 -16.05 4.93
CA VAL A 295 5.64 -16.27 5.94
C VAL A 295 5.11 -17.11 7.10
N TRP A 296 3.94 -16.76 7.64
CA TRP A 296 3.31 -17.55 8.71
C TRP A 296 3.02 -19.00 8.26
N GLN A 297 2.43 -19.19 7.07
CA GLN A 297 2.16 -20.52 6.52
C GLN A 297 3.43 -21.36 6.33
N ALA A 298 4.53 -20.74 5.87
CA ALA A 298 5.81 -21.43 5.71
C ALA A 298 6.35 -21.93 7.07
N GLN A 299 6.22 -21.13 8.13
CA GLN A 299 6.64 -21.52 9.48
C GLN A 299 5.77 -22.66 10.05
N VAL A 300 4.45 -22.61 9.85
CA VAL A 300 3.53 -23.70 10.23
C VAL A 300 3.89 -24.99 9.48
N ALA A 301 4.12 -24.89 8.17
CA ALA A 301 4.50 -26.04 7.34
C ALA A 301 5.85 -26.63 7.77
N ALA A 302 6.84 -25.81 8.12
CA ALA A 302 8.14 -26.27 8.63
C ALA A 302 7.99 -27.04 9.95
N ARG A 303 7.20 -26.51 10.91
CA ARG A 303 6.90 -27.20 12.17
C ARG A 303 6.23 -28.56 11.93
N ASP A 304 5.23 -28.59 11.06
CA ASP A 304 4.48 -29.82 10.78
C ASP A 304 5.34 -30.84 10.01
N ALA A 305 6.27 -30.38 9.16
CA ALA A 305 7.27 -31.23 8.51
C ALA A 305 8.27 -31.82 9.52
N ALA A 306 8.74 -31.03 10.48
CA ALA A 306 9.63 -31.50 11.54
C ALA A 306 9.00 -32.63 12.38
N ALA A 307 7.72 -32.51 12.71
CA ALA A 307 6.98 -33.56 13.42
C ALA A 307 6.92 -34.87 12.60
N LYS A 308 6.77 -34.79 11.27
CA LYS A 308 6.81 -35.98 10.39
C LYS A 308 8.20 -36.61 10.36
N VAL A 309 9.26 -35.79 10.28
CA VAL A 309 10.65 -36.27 10.33
C VAL A 309 10.93 -36.97 11.65
N LEU A 310 10.49 -36.41 12.79
CA LEU A 310 10.60 -37.07 14.08
C LEU A 310 9.93 -38.43 14.08
N ALA A 311 8.67 -38.52 13.62
CA ALA A 311 7.94 -39.78 13.57
C ALA A 311 8.64 -40.84 12.71
N GLN A 312 9.20 -40.45 11.56
CA GLN A 312 9.99 -41.35 10.71
C GLN A 312 11.28 -41.82 11.39
N GLN A 313 11.95 -40.93 12.12
CA GLN A 313 13.19 -41.25 12.82
C GLN A 313 12.95 -42.16 14.03
N VAL A 314 11.87 -41.95 14.78
CA VAL A 314 11.43 -42.87 15.83
C VAL A 314 11.15 -44.25 15.26
N ALA A 315 10.43 -44.34 14.13
CA ALA A 315 10.17 -45.61 13.46
C ALA A 315 11.48 -46.28 13.00
N ARG A 316 12.41 -45.54 12.39
CA ARG A 316 13.71 -46.06 11.94
C ARG A 316 14.56 -46.56 13.10
N ARG A 317 14.63 -45.83 14.21
CA ARG A 317 15.41 -46.22 15.40
C ARG A 317 14.86 -47.50 16.04
N ARG A 318 13.53 -47.65 16.09
CA ARG A 318 12.88 -48.89 16.54
C ARG A 318 13.15 -50.06 15.60
N ALA A 319 13.08 -49.84 14.28
CA ALA A 319 13.40 -50.88 13.29
C ALA A 319 14.87 -51.34 13.41
N LEU A 320 15.81 -50.40 13.55
CA LEU A 320 17.22 -50.72 13.78
C LEU A 320 17.42 -51.57 15.04
N ALA A 321 16.69 -51.27 16.12
CA ALA A 321 16.75 -52.08 17.33
C ALA A 321 16.28 -53.52 17.09
N GLU A 322 15.21 -53.72 16.31
CA GLU A 322 14.77 -55.07 15.91
C GLU A 322 15.80 -55.79 15.04
N GLU A 323 16.42 -55.09 14.10
CA GLU A 323 17.53 -55.64 13.29
C GLU A 323 18.71 -56.07 14.16
N LEU A 324 19.08 -55.24 15.15
CA LEU A 324 20.18 -55.54 16.08
C LEU A 324 19.88 -56.76 16.95
N LYS A 325 18.63 -56.95 17.39
CA LYS A 325 18.22 -58.16 18.13
C LYS A 325 18.29 -59.40 17.25
N GLN A 326 17.77 -59.33 16.02
CA GLN A 326 17.86 -60.43 15.07
C GLN A 326 19.33 -60.79 14.79
N TYR A 327 20.19 -59.77 14.61
CA TYR A 327 21.62 -59.96 14.44
C TYR A 327 22.27 -60.64 15.66
N ALA A 328 21.93 -60.19 16.87
CA ALA A 328 22.41 -60.81 18.11
C ALA A 328 22.00 -62.29 18.23
N ARG A 329 20.74 -62.62 17.93
CA ARG A 329 20.21 -64.00 17.94
C ARG A 329 20.95 -64.89 16.95
N VAL A 330 21.24 -64.39 15.74
CA VAL A 330 22.04 -65.10 14.74
C VAL A 330 23.47 -65.36 15.25
N LEU A 331 24.11 -64.36 15.86
CA LEU A 331 25.45 -64.53 16.44
C LEU A 331 25.47 -65.59 17.55
N PHE A 332 24.44 -65.65 18.41
CA PHE A 332 24.34 -66.68 19.43
C PHE A 332 24.12 -68.08 18.84
N ALA A 333 23.19 -68.23 17.88
CA ALA A 333 22.93 -69.52 17.24
C ALA A 333 24.16 -70.07 16.50
N GLN A 334 24.89 -69.21 15.77
CA GLN A 334 26.14 -69.58 15.10
C GLN A 334 27.19 -70.10 16.09
N LYS A 335 27.23 -69.54 17.30
CA LYS A 335 28.19 -69.93 18.35
C LYS A 335 27.76 -71.18 19.13
N ALA A 336 26.47 -71.34 19.40
CA ALA A 336 25.92 -72.50 20.13
C ALA A 336 26.06 -73.81 19.33
N ARG A 337 26.02 -73.74 17.98
CA ARG A 337 26.01 -74.91 17.07
C ARG A 337 24.87 -75.90 17.36
N ASP A 338 23.82 -75.48 18.07
CA ASP A 338 22.63 -76.27 18.34
C ASP A 338 21.47 -75.79 17.45
N PRO A 339 20.88 -76.67 16.61
CA PRO A 339 19.67 -76.37 15.85
C PRO A 339 18.48 -75.95 16.73
N SER A 340 18.36 -76.42 17.98
CA SER A 340 17.24 -76.11 18.87
C SER A 340 17.15 -74.61 19.19
N VAL A 341 18.29 -73.92 19.22
CA VAL A 341 18.40 -72.46 19.44
C VAL A 341 17.88 -71.65 18.25
N THR A 342 17.73 -72.27 17.07
CA THR A 342 17.21 -71.56 15.89
C THR A 342 15.71 -71.28 15.95
N ASP A 343 14.93 -72.03 16.74
CA ASP A 343 13.49 -71.77 16.91
C ASP A 343 13.24 -70.43 17.62
N ALA A 344 14.14 -70.02 18.52
CA ALA A 344 14.07 -68.72 19.20
C ALA A 344 14.37 -67.52 18.27
N ILE A 345 15.00 -67.74 17.11
CA ILE A 345 15.30 -66.68 16.14
C ILE A 345 14.01 -66.09 15.54
N LEU A 346 12.98 -66.93 15.37
CA LEU A 346 11.71 -66.55 14.75
C LEU A 346 10.66 -66.03 15.73
N ALA A 347 10.95 -66.03 17.04
CA ALA A 347 10.03 -65.52 18.05
C ALA A 347 9.78 -64.02 17.85
N GLN A 348 8.50 -63.62 17.82
CA GLN A 348 8.11 -62.21 17.79
C GLN A 348 8.63 -61.49 19.04
N ASP A 349 9.18 -60.30 18.85
CA ASP A 349 9.57 -59.42 19.95
C ASP A 349 8.32 -58.91 20.66
N HIS A 350 8.12 -59.34 21.90
CA HIS A 350 7.03 -58.86 22.75
C HIS A 350 7.52 -57.66 23.58
N ARG A 351 7.27 -56.44 23.10
CA ARG A 351 7.42 -55.21 23.91
C ARG A 351 6.07 -54.81 24.51
N PRO A 352 6.03 -54.31 25.76
CA PRO A 352 7.12 -54.28 26.75
C PRO A 352 7.38 -55.68 27.35
N TYR A 353 8.62 -55.97 27.73
CA TYR A 353 8.93 -57.19 28.46
C TYR A 353 8.34 -57.11 29.87
N ASP A 354 7.32 -57.91 30.12
CA ASP A 354 6.82 -58.12 31.47
C ASP A 354 7.75 -59.12 32.18
N TYR A 355 8.60 -58.61 33.09
CA TYR A 355 9.49 -59.44 33.90
C TYR A 355 8.70 -60.41 34.81
N THR A 356 7.38 -60.25 34.95
CA THR A 356 6.55 -61.08 35.82
C THR A 356 6.06 -62.38 35.17
N THR A 357 5.99 -62.46 33.84
CA THR A 357 5.40 -63.63 33.16
C THR A 357 6.38 -64.79 32.94
N ASN A 358 7.68 -64.55 32.93
CA ASN A 358 8.67 -65.61 32.61
C ASN A 358 9.08 -66.50 33.80
N GLY A 359 8.62 -66.20 35.02
CA GLY A 359 8.85 -67.04 36.20
C GLY A 359 7.69 -67.99 36.53
N SER A 360 6.56 -67.89 35.84
CA SER A 360 5.34 -68.68 36.12
C SER A 360 4.80 -69.41 34.89
N SER A 361 5.68 -70.00 34.08
CA SER A 361 5.28 -71.14 33.24
C SER A 361 4.90 -72.30 34.16
N GLY A 362 3.74 -72.16 34.81
CA GLY A 362 2.99 -73.24 35.38
C GLY A 362 2.88 -74.28 34.28
N ARG A 363 3.58 -75.40 34.48
CA ARG A 363 3.27 -76.63 33.76
C ARG A 363 1.75 -76.80 33.84
N PRO A 364 1.01 -76.79 32.73
CA PRO A 364 -0.30 -77.40 32.75
C PRO A 364 -0.05 -78.87 33.11
N SER A 365 -0.59 -79.29 34.25
CA SER A 365 -0.67 -80.68 34.66
C SER A 365 -1.53 -81.49 33.71
#